data_AF-A0A1G0PBY7-F1
#
_entry.id   AF-A0A1G0PBY7-F1
#
_cell.length_a   1.000
_cell.length_b   1.000
_cell.length_c   1.000
_cell.angle_alpha   90.00
_cell.angle_beta   90.00
_cell.angle_gamma   90.00
#
_symmetry.space_group_name_H-M   'P 1'
#
loop_
_entity.id
_entity.type
_entity.pdbx_description
1 polymer ?
#
loop_
_entity_poly.entity_id
_entity_poly.type
_entity_poly.pdbx_seq_one_letter_code
_entity_poly.pdbx_strand_id
1 'polypeptide(L)'
;MNLLKKISEFLRLNKSASKVKPSSDYEGKMQEKNESKEEKKGKSILFVSIVLVSGGLVLCIYSISLGINKFLFTISICAMIAFTSLIVGAFVGFIFGIPRTPATKSSKDIGANTNLEEISDWITKIIVGVSLVQLNQISGGITELGNTVSAGLDNHPSSFVFSVSTMIFYFVGGFLLAYLWSRIYLPKILRTSYEEGLEQKIIEQDKKLVEQVKKIEEQDIQADIRKKVDAIVLQSDPKNYKDFKSENFTKKNLQELIDSINENFDKPNAANLFGQIIVSLYNLPDYDLINELVDQFKNKIDINYGTWTDIALANMNLYNSDRQHIYAKRMNEAIENARKTIADYGVTYAIELYFDLIDLTYALDKKDSKLEAEVKEDIRYILNDLKSKPNVAAFETINYLSKNEGIPKWTDYNKMLSEMFPENYQEIVGKSNKYKAEYPDVVKYYEN
;
A
#
# COMPACT_ATOMS: atom_id res chain seq x y z
N MET A 1 3.96 -0.92 22.05
CA MET A 1 2.96 0.06 22.58
C MET A 1 3.50 1.48 22.87
N ASN A 2 4.80 1.78 22.67
CA ASN A 2 5.38 3.07 23.12
C ASN A 2 5.84 4.01 21.98
N LEU A 3 6.01 3.52 20.75
CA LEU A 3 6.55 4.31 19.63
C LEU A 3 5.45 5.06 18.88
N LEU A 4 4.36 4.38 18.48
CA LEU A 4 3.22 5.02 17.80
C LEU A 4 2.57 6.13 18.64
N LYS A 5 2.52 5.97 19.97
CA LYS A 5 1.99 7.01 20.86
C LYS A 5 2.92 8.22 20.93
N LYS A 6 4.24 8.00 21.03
CA LYS A 6 5.24 9.07 20.99
C LYS A 6 5.31 9.77 19.64
N ILE A 7 5.14 9.04 18.54
CA ILE A 7 5.11 9.61 17.18
C ILE A 7 3.82 10.38 16.96
N SER A 8 2.65 9.86 17.39
CA SER A 8 1.40 10.62 17.32
C SER A 8 1.42 11.87 18.20
N GLU A 9 2.06 11.82 19.38
CA GLU A 9 2.33 13.00 20.21
C GLU A 9 3.33 13.96 19.54
N PHE A 10 4.43 13.46 18.95
CA PHE A 10 5.39 14.28 18.21
C PHE A 10 4.74 14.97 17.00
N LEU A 11 3.92 14.25 16.23
CA LEU A 11 3.16 14.80 15.10
C LEU A 11 2.11 15.82 15.57
N ARG A 12 1.44 15.57 16.71
CA ARG A 12 0.55 16.57 17.35
C ARG A 12 1.31 17.82 17.80
N LEU A 13 2.48 17.64 18.42
CA LEU A 13 3.33 18.72 18.90
C LEU A 13 3.92 19.52 17.73
N ASN A 14 4.33 18.88 16.64
CA ASN A 14 4.87 19.55 15.46
C ASN A 14 3.77 20.30 14.67
N LYS A 15 2.56 19.75 14.62
CA LYS A 15 1.35 20.44 14.13
C LYS A 15 0.94 21.64 15.01
N SER A 16 1.36 21.64 16.28
CA SER A 16 1.21 22.79 17.19
C SER A 16 2.37 23.78 17.09
N ALA A 17 3.58 23.31 16.76
CA ALA A 17 4.78 24.13 16.57
C ALA A 17 4.69 24.96 15.29
N SER A 18 4.07 24.44 14.22
CA SER A 18 3.68 25.23 13.05
C SER A 18 2.62 26.29 13.35
N LYS A 19 1.97 26.22 14.52
CA LYS A 19 1.00 27.19 15.05
C LYS A 19 1.54 28.08 16.17
N VAL A 20 2.86 28.13 16.42
CA VAL A 20 3.43 29.15 17.32
C VAL A 20 3.38 30.49 16.60
N LYS A 21 2.21 31.12 16.71
CA LYS A 21 1.97 32.51 16.35
C LYS A 21 2.83 33.40 17.25
N PRO A 22 3.54 34.41 16.71
CA PRO A 22 4.14 35.45 17.53
C PRO A 22 3.05 36.09 18.41
N SER A 23 3.40 36.48 19.63
CA SER A 23 2.52 37.01 20.70
C SER A 23 1.30 37.82 20.18
N SER A 24 0.11 37.51 20.70
CA SER A 24 -1.20 37.98 20.18
C SER A 24 -1.36 39.50 20.04
N ASP A 25 -0.64 40.30 20.82
CA ASP A 25 -0.69 41.77 20.74
C ASP A 25 0.04 42.34 19.50
N TYR A 26 1.01 41.60 18.95
CA TYR A 26 1.71 41.97 17.72
C TYR A 26 0.96 41.50 16.46
N GLU A 27 0.31 40.34 16.51
CA GLU A 27 -0.57 39.89 15.41
C GLU A 27 -1.83 40.73 15.29
N GLY A 28 -2.48 41.11 16.41
CA GLY A 28 -3.68 41.95 16.38
C GLY A 28 -3.43 43.31 15.73
N LYS A 29 -2.33 43.98 16.11
CA LYS A 29 -1.94 45.29 15.53
C LYS A 29 -1.49 45.19 14.08
N MET A 30 -0.88 44.08 13.66
CA MET A 30 -0.52 43.84 12.26
C MET A 30 -1.72 43.44 11.40
N GLN A 31 -2.67 42.65 11.93
CA GLN A 31 -3.90 42.26 11.25
C GLN A 31 -4.82 43.47 11.07
N GLU A 32 -5.09 44.28 12.09
CA GLU A 32 -5.87 45.53 11.94
C GLU A 32 -5.23 46.50 10.93
N LYS A 33 -3.91 46.61 10.93
CA LYS A 33 -3.17 47.49 9.99
C LYS A 33 -3.17 46.96 8.56
N ASN A 34 -3.25 45.65 8.37
CA ASN A 34 -3.35 45.02 7.05
C ASN A 34 -4.80 45.03 6.55
N GLU A 35 -5.78 44.74 7.39
CA GLU A 35 -7.22 44.82 7.08
C GLU A 35 -7.62 46.24 6.71
N SER A 36 -7.19 47.26 7.48
CA SER A 36 -7.46 48.67 7.15
C SER A 36 -6.79 49.15 5.85
N LYS A 37 -5.65 48.56 5.47
CA LYS A 37 -5.01 48.81 4.16
C LYS A 37 -5.70 48.06 3.03
N GLU A 38 -6.17 46.84 3.26
CA GLU A 38 -6.92 46.04 2.28
C GLU A 38 -8.31 46.64 2.01
N GLU A 39 -9.00 47.13 3.04
CA GLU A 39 -10.29 47.82 2.90
C GLU A 39 -10.12 49.10 2.06
N LYS A 40 -9.05 49.87 2.29
CA LYS A 40 -8.71 51.04 1.47
C LYS A 40 -8.40 50.67 0.02
N LYS A 41 -7.72 49.55 -0.22
CA LYS A 41 -7.39 49.04 -1.57
C LYS A 41 -8.61 48.54 -2.33
N GLY A 42 -9.54 47.85 -1.66
CA GLY A 42 -10.82 47.42 -2.24
C GLY A 42 -11.70 48.61 -2.64
N LYS A 43 -11.70 49.68 -1.83
CA LYS A 43 -12.38 50.95 -2.15
C LYS A 43 -11.82 51.62 -3.41
N SER A 44 -10.53 51.49 -3.71
CA SER A 44 -9.93 52.03 -4.94
C SER A 44 -10.42 51.31 -6.21
N ILE A 45 -10.53 49.98 -6.19
CA ILE A 45 -11.06 49.21 -7.32
C ILE A 45 -12.54 49.53 -7.52
N LEU A 46 -13.31 49.59 -6.43
CA LEU A 46 -14.73 49.96 -6.48
C LEU A 46 -14.91 51.36 -7.10
N PHE A 47 -14.08 52.33 -6.71
CA PHE A 47 -14.10 53.67 -7.29
C PHE A 47 -13.85 53.67 -8.80
N VAL A 48 -12.81 52.97 -9.27
CA VAL A 48 -12.52 52.84 -10.72
C VAL A 48 -13.68 52.20 -11.47
N SER A 49 -14.29 51.15 -10.90
CA SER A 49 -15.46 50.50 -11.49
C SER A 49 -16.66 51.44 -11.59
N ILE A 50 -16.93 52.26 -10.56
CA ILE A 50 -18.01 53.25 -10.58
C ILE A 50 -17.77 54.30 -11.67
N VAL A 51 -16.53 54.78 -11.83
CA VAL A 51 -16.15 55.73 -12.87
C VAL A 51 -16.33 55.11 -14.27
N LEU A 52 -15.96 53.85 -14.48
CA LEU A 52 -16.18 53.16 -15.76
C LEU A 52 -17.66 52.98 -16.10
N VAL A 53 -18.48 52.66 -15.09
CA VAL A 53 -19.93 52.53 -15.24
C VAL A 53 -20.59 53.87 -15.57
N SER A 54 -20.14 54.97 -14.95
CA SER A 54 -20.66 56.31 -15.29
C SER A 54 -20.29 56.72 -16.72
N GLY A 55 -19.14 56.27 -17.24
CA GLY A 55 -18.81 56.38 -18.66
C GLY A 55 -19.85 55.75 -19.57
N GLY A 56 -20.47 54.64 -19.16
CA GLY A 56 -21.55 53.99 -19.91
C GLY A 56 -22.81 54.87 -20.03
N LEU A 57 -23.13 55.63 -18.97
CA LEU A 57 -24.20 56.63 -19.02
C LEU A 57 -23.89 57.74 -20.03
N VAL A 58 -22.62 58.17 -20.14
CA VAL A 58 -22.18 59.14 -21.14
C VAL A 58 -22.36 58.60 -22.56
N LEU A 59 -22.09 57.30 -22.80
CA LEU A 59 -22.39 56.65 -24.09
C LEU A 59 -23.88 56.68 -24.44
N CYS A 60 -24.75 56.41 -23.46
CA CYS A 60 -26.20 56.47 -23.64
C CYS A 60 -26.68 57.89 -23.97
N ILE A 61 -26.20 58.89 -23.22
CA ILE A 61 -26.54 60.30 -23.45
C ILE A 61 -26.11 60.74 -24.85
N TYR A 62 -24.88 60.39 -25.25
CA TYR A 62 -24.37 60.68 -26.58
C TYR A 62 -25.21 60.02 -27.68
N SER A 63 -25.58 58.76 -27.50
CA SER A 63 -26.38 58.01 -28.46
C SER A 63 -27.80 58.58 -28.63
N ILE A 64 -28.41 59.07 -27.54
CA ILE A 64 -29.70 59.76 -27.58
C ILE A 64 -29.56 61.11 -28.31
N SER A 65 -28.46 61.84 -28.07
CA SER A 65 -28.23 63.17 -28.68
C SER A 65 -28.14 63.13 -30.21
N LEU A 66 -27.73 62.00 -30.80
CA LEU A 66 -27.67 61.79 -32.25
C LEU A 66 -29.02 61.33 -32.86
N GLY A 67 -30.02 61.04 -32.02
CA GLY A 67 -31.39 60.72 -32.44
C GLY A 67 -31.87 59.33 -31.99
N ILE A 68 -33.10 59.28 -31.47
CA ILE A 68 -33.72 58.07 -30.91
C ILE A 68 -33.81 56.93 -31.94
N ASN A 69 -34.07 57.25 -33.21
CA ASN A 69 -34.20 56.25 -34.28
C ASN A 69 -32.90 55.51 -34.58
N LYS A 70 -31.74 56.12 -34.28
CA LYS A 70 -30.40 55.55 -34.48
C LYS A 70 -29.76 55.08 -33.18
N PHE A 71 -30.45 55.23 -32.05
CA PHE A 71 -29.92 54.95 -30.71
C PHE A 71 -29.25 53.58 -30.61
N LEU A 72 -29.96 52.51 -31.01
CA LEU A 72 -29.46 51.13 -30.92
C LEU A 72 -28.20 50.89 -31.78
N PHE A 73 -28.11 51.53 -32.94
CA PHE A 73 -26.96 51.41 -33.82
C PHE A 73 -25.74 52.13 -33.22
N THR A 74 -25.91 53.40 -32.83
CA THR A 74 -24.86 54.23 -32.24
C THR A 74 -24.32 53.65 -30.93
N ILE A 75 -25.21 53.23 -30.01
CA ILE A 75 -24.79 52.70 -28.72
C ILE A 75 -24.03 51.38 -28.89
N SER A 76 -24.39 50.55 -29.87
CA SER A 76 -23.71 49.27 -30.14
C SER A 76 -22.27 49.50 -30.60
N ILE A 77 -22.04 50.46 -31.52
CA ILE A 77 -20.69 50.82 -31.98
C ILE A 77 -19.86 51.37 -30.82
N CYS A 78 -20.40 52.36 -30.10
CA CYS A 78 -19.71 52.98 -28.95
C CYS A 78 -19.39 51.97 -27.86
N ALA A 79 -20.32 51.06 -27.53
CA ALA A 79 -20.13 50.02 -26.53
C ALA A 79 -19.07 49.00 -26.94
N MET A 80 -19.03 48.58 -28.21
CA MET A 80 -18.01 47.66 -28.70
C MET A 80 -16.60 48.25 -28.64
N ILE A 81 -16.46 49.53 -28.98
CA ILE A 81 -15.18 50.23 -28.90
C ILE A 81 -14.74 50.43 -27.45
N ALA A 82 -15.67 50.83 -26.59
CA ALA A 82 -15.43 50.93 -25.16
C ALA A 82 -14.95 49.58 -24.58
N PHE A 83 -15.65 48.49 -24.90
CA PHE A 83 -15.32 47.15 -24.42
C PHE A 83 -13.97 46.65 -24.95
N THR A 84 -13.70 46.86 -26.24
CA THR A 84 -12.41 46.49 -26.85
C THR A 84 -11.26 47.25 -26.20
N SER A 85 -11.42 48.56 -26.02
CA SER A 85 -10.41 49.41 -25.38
C SER A 85 -10.19 49.01 -23.93
N LEU A 86 -11.27 48.68 -23.20
CA LEU A 86 -11.21 48.16 -21.83
C LEU A 86 -10.42 46.85 -21.75
N ILE A 87 -10.67 45.89 -22.64
CA ILE A 87 -9.94 44.60 -22.64
C ILE A 87 -8.46 44.82 -22.92
N VAL A 88 -8.13 45.62 -23.94
CA VAL A 88 -6.73 45.89 -24.30
C VAL A 88 -6.01 46.60 -23.15
N GLY A 89 -6.67 47.60 -22.54
CA GLY A 89 -6.19 48.25 -21.33
C GLY A 89 -5.98 47.27 -20.17
N ALA A 90 -6.97 46.41 -19.89
CA ALA A 90 -6.92 45.42 -18.83
C ALA A 90 -5.81 44.39 -19.03
N PHE A 91 -5.57 43.94 -20.26
CA PHE A 91 -4.46 43.05 -20.58
C PHE A 91 -3.11 43.71 -20.25
N VAL A 92 -2.90 44.93 -20.70
CA VAL A 92 -1.67 45.68 -20.38
C VAL A 92 -1.57 45.93 -18.87
N GLY A 93 -2.65 46.37 -18.24
CA GLY A 93 -2.71 46.62 -16.79
C GLY A 93 -2.40 45.38 -15.96
N PHE A 94 -2.93 44.22 -16.34
CA PHE A 94 -2.64 42.94 -15.72
C PHE A 94 -1.15 42.64 -15.78
N ILE A 95 -0.53 42.73 -16.96
CA ILE A 95 0.89 42.46 -17.14
C ILE A 95 1.73 43.39 -16.25
N PHE A 96 1.49 44.69 -16.30
CA PHE A 96 2.21 45.67 -15.47
C PHE A 96 1.94 45.52 -13.97
N GLY A 97 0.77 44.98 -13.61
CA GLY A 97 0.33 44.79 -12.22
C GLY A 97 0.89 43.55 -11.55
N ILE A 98 1.50 42.62 -12.30
CA ILE A 98 2.11 41.42 -11.74
C ILE A 98 3.20 41.83 -10.72
N PRO A 99 3.11 41.36 -9.47
CA PRO A 99 4.10 41.65 -8.44
C PRO A 99 5.45 41.02 -8.83
N ARG A 100 6.52 41.81 -8.68
CA ARG A 100 7.90 41.32 -8.86
C ARG A 100 8.48 41.01 -7.50
N THR A 101 9.14 39.86 -7.38
CA THR A 101 9.69 39.40 -6.11
C THR A 101 11.09 40.00 -5.96
N PRO A 102 11.34 40.91 -5.00
CA PRO A 102 12.70 41.42 -4.80
C PRO A 102 13.61 40.27 -4.35
N ALA A 103 14.80 40.16 -4.97
CA ALA A 103 15.77 39.08 -4.78
C ALA A 103 16.41 38.98 -3.37
N THR A 104 15.84 39.63 -2.35
CA THR A 104 16.29 39.54 -0.96
C THR A 104 15.67 38.33 -0.28
N LYS A 105 16.44 37.24 -0.33
CA LYS A 105 16.33 36.00 0.45
C LYS A 105 15.61 36.13 1.79
N SER A 106 14.31 35.80 1.82
CA SER A 106 13.76 35.05 2.93
C SER A 106 12.79 34.02 2.36
N SER A 107 13.03 32.75 2.65
CA SER A 107 12.33 31.56 2.14
C SER A 107 10.86 31.46 2.57
N LYS A 108 10.28 32.57 3.05
CA LYS A 108 8.91 32.68 3.54
C LYS A 108 8.05 33.66 2.74
N ASP A 109 8.66 34.44 1.82
CA ASP A 109 7.93 35.36 0.96
C ASP A 109 7.79 34.81 -0.47
N ILE A 110 6.56 34.34 -0.70
CA ILE A 110 5.85 34.34 -1.98
C ILE A 110 6.45 33.40 -3.04
N GLY A 111 5.90 32.19 -3.08
CA GLY A 111 5.88 31.32 -4.26
C GLY A 111 5.04 31.94 -5.37
N ALA A 112 5.49 33.09 -5.89
CA ALA A 112 4.99 33.61 -7.14
C ALA A 112 5.36 32.61 -8.23
N ASN A 113 4.45 32.37 -9.16
CA ASN A 113 4.71 31.54 -10.32
C ASN A 113 5.76 32.28 -11.16
N THR A 114 7.05 31.94 -11.00
CA THR A 114 8.19 32.68 -11.58
C THR A 114 8.06 32.82 -13.09
N ASN A 115 7.44 31.83 -13.74
CA ASN A 115 7.11 31.88 -15.17
C ASN A 115 6.26 33.08 -15.54
N LEU A 116 5.24 33.45 -14.75
CA LEU A 116 4.37 34.58 -15.06
C LEU A 116 5.07 35.92 -14.78
N GLU A 117 5.95 35.96 -13.78
CA GLU A 117 6.78 37.12 -13.48
C GLU A 117 7.79 37.38 -14.60
N GLU A 118 8.53 36.36 -15.03
CA GLU A 118 9.46 36.42 -16.17
C GLU A 118 8.70 36.78 -17.45
N ILE A 119 7.53 36.16 -17.66
CA ILE A 119 6.67 36.45 -18.81
C ILE A 119 6.04 37.86 -18.72
N SER A 120 5.95 38.48 -17.55
CA SER A 120 5.56 39.88 -17.49
C SER A 120 6.74 40.81 -17.81
N ASP A 121 7.92 40.50 -17.30
CA ASP A 121 9.09 41.38 -17.43
C ASP A 121 9.58 41.52 -18.89
N TRP A 122 9.69 40.41 -19.64
CA TRP A 122 10.02 40.49 -21.07
C TRP A 122 8.96 41.26 -21.89
N ILE A 123 7.66 41.02 -21.68
CA ILE A 123 6.58 41.70 -22.42
C ILE A 123 6.55 43.18 -22.06
N THR A 124 6.64 43.55 -20.78
CA THR A 124 6.67 44.97 -20.39
C THR A 124 7.85 45.70 -21.02
N LYS A 125 9.04 45.08 -21.09
CA LYS A 125 10.20 45.65 -21.79
C LYS A 125 9.95 45.83 -23.29
N ILE A 126 9.34 44.85 -23.96
CA ILE A 126 8.96 44.95 -25.37
C ILE A 126 7.95 46.07 -25.59
N ILE A 127 6.88 46.13 -24.79
CA ILE A 127 5.83 47.16 -24.90
C ILE A 127 6.44 48.55 -24.73
N VAL A 128 7.26 48.77 -23.69
CA VAL A 128 7.91 50.07 -23.45
C VAL A 128 8.89 50.40 -24.57
N GLY A 129 9.69 49.42 -25.03
CA GLY A 129 10.67 49.62 -26.10
C GLY A 129 10.02 49.98 -27.44
N VAL A 130 8.99 49.24 -27.85
CA VAL A 130 8.24 49.51 -29.09
C VAL A 130 7.50 50.84 -29.01
N SER A 131 6.84 51.13 -27.87
CA SER A 131 6.13 52.40 -27.67
C SER A 131 7.07 53.61 -27.77
N LEU A 132 8.31 53.49 -27.29
CA LEU A 132 9.30 54.58 -27.36
C LEU A 132 9.75 54.87 -28.81
N VAL A 133 9.92 53.82 -29.61
CA VAL A 133 10.41 53.93 -31.00
C VAL A 133 9.28 54.32 -31.97
N GLN A 134 8.06 53.85 -31.74
CA GLN A 134 6.92 54.00 -32.65
C GLN A 134 5.89 55.06 -32.20
N LEU A 135 6.24 55.94 -31.25
CA LEU A 135 5.29 56.88 -30.64
C LEU A 135 4.50 57.71 -31.66
N ASN A 136 5.17 58.19 -32.72
CA ASN A 136 4.52 58.96 -33.79
C ASN A 136 3.57 58.11 -34.67
N GLN A 137 3.85 56.82 -34.82
CA GLN A 137 2.98 55.90 -35.59
C GLN A 137 1.72 55.56 -34.79
N ILE A 138 1.83 55.46 -33.46
CA ILE A 138 0.69 55.23 -32.56
C ILE A 138 -0.33 56.37 -32.67
N SER A 139 0.11 57.64 -32.69
CA SER A 139 -0.82 58.79 -32.86
C SER A 139 -1.53 58.78 -34.21
N GLY A 140 -0.84 58.33 -35.27
CA GLY A 140 -1.44 58.14 -36.60
C GLY A 140 -2.53 57.07 -36.58
N GLY A 141 -2.23 55.91 -35.98
CA GLY A 141 -3.21 54.81 -35.84
C GLY A 141 -4.44 55.18 -35.01
N ILE A 142 -4.28 55.93 -33.92
CA ILE A 142 -5.43 56.43 -33.12
C ILE A 142 -6.31 57.35 -33.96
N THR A 143 -5.70 58.20 -34.79
CA THR A 143 -6.42 59.13 -35.67
C THR A 143 -7.17 58.37 -36.77
N GLU A 144 -6.54 57.36 -37.38
CA GLU A 144 -7.18 56.49 -38.36
C GLU A 144 -8.37 55.75 -37.77
N LEU A 145 -8.19 55.10 -36.60
CA LEU A 145 -9.28 54.43 -35.88
C LEU A 145 -10.39 55.40 -35.50
N GLY A 146 -10.05 56.60 -35.02
CA GLY A 146 -11.01 57.66 -34.72
C GLY A 146 -11.83 58.08 -35.94
N ASN A 147 -11.19 58.21 -37.11
CA ASN A 147 -11.86 58.52 -38.37
C ASN A 147 -12.74 57.36 -38.85
N THR A 148 -12.30 56.11 -38.72
CA THR A 148 -13.10 54.92 -39.08
C THR A 148 -14.37 54.83 -38.24
N VAL A 149 -14.26 55.04 -36.93
CA VAL A 149 -15.42 55.03 -36.03
C VAL A 149 -16.32 56.24 -36.32
N SER A 150 -15.74 57.42 -36.55
CA SER A 150 -16.51 58.61 -36.92
C SER A 150 -17.31 58.39 -38.20
N ALA A 151 -16.75 57.69 -39.19
CA ALA A 151 -17.46 57.32 -40.41
C ALA A 151 -18.63 56.36 -40.14
N GLY A 152 -18.45 55.41 -39.20
CA GLY A 152 -19.53 54.56 -38.71
C GLY A 152 -20.62 55.27 -37.91
N LEU A 153 -20.37 56.51 -37.48
CA LEU A 153 -21.31 57.37 -36.73
C LEU A 153 -21.82 58.55 -37.59
N ASP A 154 -21.96 58.33 -38.90
CA ASP A 154 -22.44 59.30 -39.89
C ASP A 154 -21.58 60.58 -40.01
N ASN A 155 -20.34 60.56 -39.56
CA ASN A 155 -19.43 61.72 -39.58
C ASN A 155 -19.99 62.97 -38.88
N HIS A 156 -20.74 62.79 -37.78
CA HIS A 156 -21.18 63.93 -36.98
C HIS A 156 -19.96 64.73 -36.47
N PRO A 157 -20.00 66.08 -36.39
CA PRO A 157 -18.83 66.89 -36.04
C PRO A 157 -18.13 66.52 -34.71
N SER A 158 -18.88 65.92 -33.78
CA SER A 158 -18.37 65.46 -32.48
C SER A 158 -17.91 63.99 -32.44
N SER A 159 -18.18 63.18 -33.47
CA SER A 159 -17.95 61.73 -33.46
C SER A 159 -16.49 61.35 -33.35
N PHE A 160 -15.59 62.06 -34.03
CA PHE A 160 -14.15 61.81 -33.90
C PHE A 160 -13.67 61.98 -32.45
N VAL A 161 -13.95 63.16 -31.87
CA VAL A 161 -13.52 63.51 -30.50
C VAL A 161 -14.12 62.53 -29.49
N PHE A 162 -15.40 62.18 -29.65
CA PHE A 162 -16.09 61.24 -28.77
C PHE A 162 -15.49 59.83 -28.85
N SER A 163 -15.19 59.35 -30.07
CA SER A 163 -14.63 58.02 -30.30
C SER A 163 -13.24 57.88 -29.68
N VAL A 164 -12.35 58.84 -29.95
CA VAL A 164 -10.99 58.84 -29.40
C VAL A 164 -11.01 58.97 -27.87
N SER A 165 -11.86 59.86 -27.34
CA SER A 165 -12.00 60.04 -25.89
C SER A 165 -12.53 58.77 -25.21
N THR A 166 -13.49 58.08 -25.82
CA THR A 166 -14.04 56.81 -25.34
C THR A 166 -12.98 55.72 -25.33
N MET A 167 -12.19 55.59 -26.41
CA MET A 167 -11.10 54.62 -26.47
C MET A 167 -10.08 54.84 -25.36
N ILE A 168 -9.60 56.08 -25.19
CA ILE A 168 -8.61 56.42 -24.16
C ILE A 168 -9.19 56.19 -22.76
N PHE A 169 -10.41 56.65 -22.51
CA PHE A 169 -11.07 56.51 -21.20
C PHE A 169 -11.19 55.05 -20.77
N TYR A 170 -11.72 54.19 -21.64
CA TYR A 170 -11.88 52.77 -21.34
C TYR A 170 -10.55 52.01 -21.33
N PHE A 171 -9.58 52.39 -22.16
CA PHE A 171 -8.23 51.81 -22.10
C PHE A 171 -7.55 52.11 -20.75
N VAL A 172 -7.54 53.37 -20.31
CA VAL A 172 -6.95 53.76 -19.02
C VAL A 172 -7.70 53.11 -17.86
N GLY A 173 -9.03 53.07 -17.92
CA GLY A 173 -9.84 52.44 -16.88
C GLY A 173 -9.62 50.93 -16.80
N GLY A 174 -9.55 50.23 -17.93
CA GLY A 174 -9.21 48.81 -18.00
C GLY A 174 -7.82 48.55 -17.43
N PHE A 175 -6.84 49.37 -17.82
CA PHE A 175 -5.48 49.32 -17.30
C PHE A 175 -5.44 49.43 -15.78
N LEU A 176 -6.06 50.48 -15.21
CA LEU A 176 -6.06 50.71 -13.76
C LEU A 176 -6.77 49.59 -13.01
N LEU A 177 -7.89 49.09 -13.53
CA LEU A 177 -8.67 48.04 -12.90
C LEU A 177 -7.85 46.74 -12.80
N ALA A 178 -7.28 46.28 -13.91
CA ALA A 178 -6.49 45.06 -13.94
C ALA A 178 -5.14 45.20 -13.22
N TYR A 179 -4.51 46.37 -13.30
CA TYR A 179 -3.28 46.68 -12.56
C TYR A 179 -3.50 46.59 -11.05
N LEU A 180 -4.54 47.28 -10.54
CA LEU A 180 -4.88 47.24 -9.12
C LEU A 180 -5.28 45.84 -8.68
N TRP A 181 -6.10 45.14 -9.47
CA TRP A 181 -6.51 43.77 -9.16
C TRP A 181 -5.31 42.83 -9.04
N SER A 182 -4.39 42.86 -10.01
CA SER A 182 -3.19 42.02 -10.04
C SER A 182 -2.26 42.37 -8.88
N ARG A 183 -2.12 43.64 -8.55
CA ARG A 183 -1.25 44.09 -7.45
C ARG A 183 -1.80 43.74 -6.06
N ILE A 184 -3.12 43.58 -5.92
CA ILE A 184 -3.78 43.38 -4.63
C ILE A 184 -4.12 41.91 -4.39
N TYR A 185 -4.78 41.25 -5.35
CA TYR A 185 -5.37 39.92 -5.14
C TYR A 185 -4.47 38.77 -5.60
N LEU A 186 -3.67 38.95 -6.66
CA LEU A 186 -2.82 37.88 -7.19
C LEU A 186 -1.81 37.32 -6.17
N PRO A 187 -1.10 38.13 -5.36
CA PRO A 187 -0.20 37.60 -4.33
C PRO A 187 -0.93 36.73 -3.29
N LYS A 188 -2.15 37.11 -2.91
CA LYS A 188 -2.96 36.41 -1.91
C LYS A 188 -3.36 35.03 -2.41
N ILE A 189 -3.88 34.96 -3.64
CA ILE A 189 -4.28 33.70 -4.28
C ILE A 189 -3.09 32.74 -4.38
N LEU A 190 -1.95 33.23 -4.88
CA LEU A 190 -0.75 32.39 -5.05
C LEU A 190 -0.22 31.86 -3.71
N ARG A 191 -0.25 32.69 -2.66
CA ARG A 191 0.20 32.29 -1.32
C ARG A 191 -0.70 31.22 -0.71
N THR A 192 -2.02 31.39 -0.79
CA THR A 192 -2.98 30.41 -0.28
C THR A 192 -2.81 29.06 -1.00
N SER A 193 -2.69 29.06 -2.33
CA SER A 193 -2.47 27.81 -3.09
C SER A 193 -1.14 27.12 -2.75
N TYR A 194 -0.08 27.89 -2.45
CA TYR A 194 1.19 27.32 -2.03
C TYR A 194 1.14 26.73 -0.62
N GLU A 195 0.53 27.44 0.34
CA GLU A 195 0.35 26.98 1.72
C GLU A 195 -0.48 25.69 1.77
N GLU A 196 -1.59 25.61 1.03
CA GLU A 196 -2.41 24.40 0.89
C GLU A 196 -1.62 23.22 0.30
N GLY A 197 -0.81 23.48 -0.73
CA GLY A 197 0.05 22.46 -1.35
C GLY A 197 1.15 21.94 -0.39
N LEU A 198 1.68 22.80 0.49
CA LEU A 198 2.66 22.42 1.50
C LEU A 198 2.02 21.54 2.58
N GLU A 199 0.82 21.89 3.04
CA GLU A 199 0.07 21.09 4.02
C GLU A 199 -0.22 19.68 3.49
N GLN A 200 -0.63 19.56 2.23
CA GLN A 200 -0.86 18.25 1.59
C GLN A 200 0.41 17.40 1.57
N LYS A 201 1.57 17.99 1.21
CA LYS A 201 2.85 17.28 1.21
C LYS A 201 3.25 16.80 2.61
N ILE A 202 3.06 17.63 3.63
CA ILE A 202 3.33 17.26 5.04
C ILE A 202 2.43 16.10 5.46
N ILE A 203 1.13 16.16 5.17
CA ILE A 203 0.17 15.10 5.50
C ILE A 203 0.55 13.78 4.80
N GLU A 204 0.94 13.83 3.53
CA GLU A 204 1.35 12.64 2.80
C GLU A 204 2.65 12.03 3.34
N GLN A 205 3.62 12.87 3.73
CA GLN A 205 4.85 12.44 4.36
C GLN A 205 4.59 11.79 5.73
N ASP A 206 3.73 12.39 6.57
CA ASP A 206 3.33 11.83 7.86
C ASP A 206 2.66 10.46 7.71
N LYS A 207 1.80 10.29 6.71
CA LYS A 207 1.18 8.99 6.40
C LYS A 207 2.23 7.93 6.03
N LYS A 208 3.21 8.30 5.19
CA LYS A 208 4.32 7.40 4.80
C LYS A 208 5.17 6.99 6.01
N LEU A 209 5.46 7.93 6.92
CA LEU A 209 6.20 7.64 8.15
C LEU A 209 5.44 6.70 9.08
N VAL A 210 4.13 6.91 9.27
CA VAL A 210 3.29 6.02 10.09
C VAL A 210 3.27 4.60 9.54
N GLU A 211 3.14 4.45 8.22
CA GLU A 211 3.14 3.14 7.56
C GLU A 211 4.49 2.42 7.72
N GLN A 212 5.61 3.15 7.59
CA GLN A 212 6.94 2.59 7.81
C GLN A 212 7.14 2.11 9.26
N VAL A 213 6.68 2.90 10.23
CA VAL A 213 6.77 2.55 11.65
C VAL A 213 5.96 1.30 11.96
N LYS A 214 4.74 1.20 11.40
CA LYS A 214 3.89 0.03 11.58
C LYS A 214 4.59 -1.25 11.08
N LYS A 215 5.22 -1.19 9.91
CA LYS A 215 5.99 -2.32 9.35
C LYS A 215 7.17 -2.71 10.23
N ILE A 216 7.87 -1.74 10.83
CA ILE A 216 8.98 -2.02 11.76
C ILE A 216 8.46 -2.70 13.03
N GLU A 217 7.35 -2.23 13.61
CA GLU A 217 6.74 -2.87 14.78
C GLU A 217 6.26 -4.30 14.46
N GLU A 218 5.63 -4.53 13.31
CA GLU A 218 5.23 -5.86 12.85
C GLU A 218 6.45 -6.80 12.69
N GLN A 219 7.55 -6.31 12.10
CA GLN A 219 8.78 -7.08 11.95
C GLN A 219 9.43 -7.43 13.30
N ASP A 220 9.42 -6.51 14.26
CA ASP A 220 9.99 -6.75 15.59
C ASP A 220 9.19 -7.81 16.37
N ILE A 221 7.85 -7.75 16.28
CA ILE A 221 6.97 -8.79 16.84
C ILE A 221 7.23 -10.15 16.20
N GLN A 222 7.30 -10.21 14.86
CA GLN A 222 7.60 -11.46 14.17
C GLN A 222 8.98 -12.02 14.54
N ALA A 223 9.98 -11.16 14.73
CA ALA A 223 11.32 -11.57 15.15
C ALA A 223 11.31 -12.15 16.58
N ASP A 224 10.56 -11.57 17.51
CA ASP A 224 10.41 -12.10 18.87
C ASP A 224 9.70 -13.48 18.87
N ILE A 225 8.64 -13.62 18.08
CA ILE A 225 7.93 -14.90 17.94
C ILE A 225 8.84 -15.98 17.35
N ARG A 226 9.59 -15.68 16.27
CA ARG A 226 10.55 -16.63 15.69
C ARG A 226 11.59 -17.07 16.70
N LYS A 227 12.17 -16.15 17.48
CA LYS A 227 13.12 -16.49 18.55
C LYS A 227 12.54 -17.45 19.59
N LYS A 228 11.26 -17.31 19.95
CA LYS A 228 10.58 -18.22 20.88
C LYS A 228 10.41 -19.62 20.28
N VAL A 229 10.03 -19.71 19.01
CA VAL A 229 9.95 -20.99 18.30
C VAL A 229 11.34 -21.63 18.16
N ASP A 230 12.35 -20.86 17.76
CA ASP A 230 13.74 -21.35 17.66
C ASP A 230 14.24 -21.88 19.01
N ALA A 231 13.86 -21.24 20.12
CA ALA A 231 14.19 -21.71 21.46
C ALA A 231 13.49 -23.03 21.79
N ILE A 232 12.24 -23.24 21.37
CA ILE A 232 11.50 -24.51 21.51
C ILE A 232 12.18 -25.62 20.67
N VAL A 233 12.53 -25.32 19.42
CA VAL A 233 13.23 -26.25 18.53
C VAL A 233 14.57 -26.66 19.13
N LEU A 234 15.35 -25.68 19.61
CA LEU A 234 16.66 -25.97 20.19
C LEU A 234 16.57 -26.78 21.48
N GLN A 235 15.59 -26.53 22.34
CA GLN A 235 15.38 -27.26 23.59
C GLN A 235 14.82 -28.67 23.41
N SER A 236 14.15 -28.94 22.30
CA SER A 236 13.62 -30.28 21.98
C SER A 236 14.62 -31.19 21.27
N ASP A 237 15.77 -30.67 20.81
CA ASP A 237 16.85 -31.50 20.27
C ASP A 237 17.49 -32.33 21.41
N PRO A 238 17.53 -33.68 21.30
CA PRO A 238 18.16 -34.55 22.28
C PRO A 238 19.60 -34.16 22.65
N LYS A 239 20.34 -33.50 21.75
CA LYS A 239 21.71 -33.02 22.01
C LYS A 239 21.76 -31.83 22.99
N ASN A 240 20.66 -31.10 23.12
CA ASN A 240 20.58 -29.82 23.85
C ASN A 240 19.66 -29.87 25.07
N TYR A 241 19.26 -31.05 25.55
CA TYR A 241 18.38 -31.20 26.72
C TYR A 241 18.87 -30.52 27.99
N LYS A 242 20.14 -30.13 28.08
CA LYS A 242 20.67 -29.35 29.21
C LYS A 242 20.02 -27.96 29.33
N ASP A 243 19.54 -27.40 28.21
CA ASP A 243 18.88 -26.09 28.17
C ASP A 243 17.35 -26.20 28.26
N PHE A 244 16.81 -27.41 28.47
CA PHE A 244 15.39 -27.68 28.51
C PHE A 244 14.69 -26.94 29.67
N LYS A 245 13.65 -26.17 29.33
CA LYS A 245 12.79 -25.50 30.31
C LYS A 245 11.35 -25.93 30.11
N SER A 246 10.84 -26.75 31.03
CA SER A 246 9.48 -27.30 30.97
C SER A 246 8.38 -26.25 30.89
N GLU A 247 8.60 -25.06 31.45
CA GLU A 247 7.67 -23.92 31.34
C GLU A 247 7.36 -23.55 29.88
N ASN A 248 8.32 -23.65 28.96
CA ASN A 248 8.14 -23.31 27.55
C ASN A 248 7.21 -24.27 26.81
N PHE A 249 7.07 -25.50 27.33
CA PHE A 249 6.30 -26.58 26.73
C PHE A 249 4.95 -26.80 27.41
N THR A 250 4.55 -25.90 28.33
CA THR A 250 3.21 -25.98 28.90
C THR A 250 2.16 -25.69 27.84
N LYS A 251 1.02 -26.39 27.91
CA LYS A 251 -0.14 -26.17 27.03
C LYS A 251 -0.48 -24.70 26.86
N LYS A 252 -0.58 -23.97 27.97
CA LYS A 252 -0.91 -22.55 27.98
C LYS A 252 0.09 -21.72 27.17
N ASN A 253 1.39 -21.91 27.41
CA ASN A 253 2.42 -21.11 26.74
C ASN A 253 2.50 -21.43 25.24
N LEU A 254 2.34 -22.70 24.86
CA LEU A 254 2.29 -23.09 23.44
C LEU A 254 1.03 -22.56 22.76
N GLN A 255 -0.13 -22.59 23.42
CA GLN A 255 -1.36 -21.98 22.89
C GLN A 255 -1.18 -20.48 22.64
N GLU A 256 -0.68 -19.73 23.64
CA GLU A 256 -0.43 -18.29 23.51
C GLU A 256 0.57 -17.99 22.37
N LEU A 257 1.61 -18.82 22.22
CA LEU A 257 2.57 -18.69 21.13
C LEU A 257 1.92 -18.98 19.76
N ILE A 258 1.13 -20.03 19.64
CA ILE A 258 0.48 -20.42 18.39
C ILE A 258 -0.61 -19.42 17.99
N ASP A 259 -1.38 -18.89 18.93
CA ASP A 259 -2.31 -17.78 18.66
C ASP A 259 -1.53 -16.54 18.16
N SER A 260 -0.40 -16.21 18.80
CA SER A 260 0.49 -15.13 18.33
C SER A 260 1.04 -15.38 16.93
N ILE A 261 1.40 -16.63 16.59
CA ILE A 261 1.82 -17.01 15.25
C ILE A 261 0.69 -16.78 14.24
N ASN A 262 -0.52 -17.23 14.55
CA ASN A 262 -1.66 -17.11 13.66
C ASN A 262 -2.11 -15.65 13.42
N GLU A 263 -1.90 -14.77 14.40
CA GLU A 263 -2.23 -13.34 14.28
C GLU A 263 -1.19 -12.53 13.49
N ASN A 264 0.08 -12.93 13.53
CA ASN A 264 1.18 -12.09 13.05
C ASN A 264 1.89 -12.62 11.79
N PHE A 265 1.56 -13.83 11.33
CA PHE A 265 2.16 -14.43 10.13
C PHE A 265 1.10 -14.73 9.07
N ASP A 266 1.50 -14.70 7.81
CA ASP A 266 0.71 -15.23 6.72
C ASP A 266 0.59 -16.77 6.83
N LYS A 267 -0.45 -17.33 6.20
CA LYS A 267 -0.82 -18.74 6.34
C LYS A 267 0.36 -19.72 6.15
N PRO A 268 1.23 -19.59 5.13
CA PRO A 268 2.34 -20.52 4.94
C PRO A 268 3.40 -20.45 6.05
N ASN A 269 3.76 -19.25 6.53
CA ASN A 269 4.72 -19.12 7.62
C ASN A 269 4.13 -19.57 8.95
N ALA A 270 2.85 -19.30 9.19
CA ALA A 270 2.16 -19.78 10.38
C ALA A 270 2.13 -21.32 10.42
N ALA A 271 1.82 -21.96 9.29
CA ALA A 271 1.83 -23.41 9.14
C ALA A 271 3.22 -24.01 9.42
N ASN A 272 4.28 -23.43 8.85
CA ASN A 272 5.66 -23.87 9.08
C ASN A 272 6.07 -23.76 10.56
N LEU A 273 5.82 -22.61 11.20
CA LEU A 273 6.15 -22.40 12.62
C LEU A 273 5.36 -23.35 13.54
N PHE A 274 4.08 -23.59 13.22
CA PHE A 274 3.28 -24.61 13.91
C PHE A 274 3.89 -26.00 13.74
N GLY A 275 4.28 -26.38 12.52
CA GLY A 275 4.97 -27.65 12.25
C GLY A 275 6.23 -27.84 13.09
N GLN A 276 7.06 -26.80 13.23
CA GLN A 276 8.25 -26.85 14.08
C GLN A 276 7.93 -27.12 15.55
N ILE A 277 6.83 -26.57 16.07
CA ILE A 277 6.35 -26.86 17.43
C ILE A 277 5.91 -28.31 17.54
N ILE A 278 5.17 -28.83 16.56
CA ILE A 278 4.70 -30.24 16.54
C ILE A 278 5.88 -31.21 16.51
N VAL A 279 6.87 -30.98 15.64
CA VAL A 279 8.11 -31.78 15.58
C VAL A 279 8.87 -31.72 16.90
N SER A 280 8.91 -30.54 17.54
CA SER A 280 9.56 -30.38 18.84
C SER A 280 8.88 -31.21 19.93
N LEU A 281 7.54 -31.26 19.94
CA LEU A 281 6.79 -32.10 20.88
C LEU A 281 6.96 -33.59 20.58
N TYR A 282 7.07 -33.96 19.30
CA TYR A 282 7.35 -35.34 18.89
C TYR A 282 8.71 -35.81 19.43
N ASN A 283 9.73 -34.95 19.38
CA ASN A 283 11.07 -35.24 19.92
C ASN A 283 11.08 -35.37 21.46
N LEU A 284 10.14 -34.72 22.15
CA LEU A 284 9.94 -34.75 23.62
C LEU A 284 8.93 -35.82 24.08
N PRO A 285 8.69 -36.84 23.26
CA PRO A 285 7.51 -37.71 23.24
C PRO A 285 6.19 -37.22 23.87
N ASP A 286 5.82 -35.94 23.76
CA ASP A 286 4.56 -35.40 24.33
C ASP A 286 3.42 -35.45 23.30
N TYR A 287 3.02 -36.68 22.95
CA TYR A 287 2.04 -36.93 21.88
C TYR A 287 0.61 -36.53 22.25
N ASP A 288 0.25 -36.55 23.54
CA ASP A 288 -1.08 -36.09 23.99
C ASP A 288 -1.22 -34.58 23.79
N LEU A 289 -0.18 -33.81 24.13
CA LEU A 289 -0.17 -32.37 23.91
C LEU A 289 -0.24 -32.01 22.41
N ILE A 290 0.41 -32.80 21.53
CA ILE A 290 0.23 -32.66 20.07
C ILE A 290 -1.25 -32.75 19.71
N ASN A 291 -1.95 -33.78 20.18
CA ASN A 291 -3.37 -33.98 19.88
C ASN A 291 -4.24 -32.81 20.40
N GLU A 292 -3.96 -32.33 21.62
CA GLU A 292 -4.68 -31.18 22.18
C GLU A 292 -4.49 -29.90 21.35
N LEU A 293 -3.28 -29.62 20.90
CA LEU A 293 -2.98 -28.46 20.06
C LEU A 293 -3.61 -28.60 18.67
N VAL A 294 -3.55 -29.79 18.07
CA VAL A 294 -4.17 -30.06 16.76
C VAL A 294 -5.69 -29.87 16.83
N ASP A 295 -6.35 -30.39 17.87
CA ASP A 295 -7.81 -30.22 18.03
C ASP A 295 -8.22 -28.74 18.11
N GLN A 296 -7.39 -27.91 18.75
CA GLN A 296 -7.66 -26.47 18.87
C GLN A 296 -7.36 -25.69 17.59
N PHE A 297 -6.30 -26.05 16.87
CA PHE A 297 -5.74 -25.22 15.81
C PHE A 297 -5.96 -25.74 14.38
N LYS A 298 -6.43 -26.98 14.18
CA LYS A 298 -6.63 -27.56 12.83
C LYS A 298 -7.58 -26.78 11.92
N ASN A 299 -8.48 -25.97 12.49
CA ASN A 299 -9.38 -25.10 11.73
C ASN A 299 -8.89 -23.65 11.62
N LYS A 300 -7.81 -23.29 12.32
CA LYS A 300 -7.20 -21.95 12.33
C LYS A 300 -5.94 -21.89 11.47
N ILE A 301 -5.15 -22.97 11.49
CA ILE A 301 -3.87 -23.10 10.79
C ILE A 301 -4.02 -24.07 9.63
N ASP A 302 -3.47 -23.68 8.48
CA ASP A 302 -3.41 -24.53 7.29
C ASP A 302 -2.26 -25.53 7.43
N ILE A 303 -2.50 -26.59 8.21
CA ILE A 303 -1.46 -27.57 8.58
C ILE A 303 -0.89 -28.25 7.32
N ASN A 304 0.43 -28.20 7.20
CA ASN A 304 1.19 -28.75 6.08
C ASN A 304 1.13 -30.28 6.07
N TYR A 305 1.26 -30.90 4.88
CA TYR A 305 1.28 -32.36 4.74
C TYR A 305 2.37 -33.05 5.59
N GLY A 306 3.55 -32.42 5.73
CA GLY A 306 4.63 -32.91 6.59
C GLY A 306 4.20 -32.94 8.06
N THR A 307 3.65 -31.83 8.57
CA THR A 307 3.12 -31.75 9.94
C THR A 307 2.00 -32.76 10.19
N TRP A 308 1.10 -32.98 9.23
CA TRP A 308 0.10 -34.06 9.32
C TRP A 308 0.72 -35.44 9.45
N THR A 309 1.88 -35.65 8.81
CA THR A 309 2.62 -36.90 8.90
C THR A 309 3.26 -37.08 10.27
N ASP A 310 3.80 -36.01 10.86
CA ASP A 310 4.29 -36.03 12.25
C ASP A 310 3.17 -36.32 13.25
N ILE A 311 1.97 -35.77 13.01
CA ILE A 311 0.76 -36.06 13.81
C ILE A 311 0.34 -37.53 13.66
N ALA A 312 0.42 -38.09 12.45
CA ALA A 312 0.14 -39.51 12.22
C ALA A 312 1.13 -40.40 12.99
N LEU A 313 2.43 -40.08 12.94
CA LEU A 313 3.47 -40.78 13.69
C LEU A 313 3.25 -40.72 15.21
N ALA A 314 2.90 -39.54 15.74
CA ALA A 314 2.59 -39.37 17.16
C ALA A 314 1.43 -40.28 17.59
N ASN A 315 0.36 -40.36 16.79
CA ASN A 315 -0.79 -41.22 17.08
C ASN A 315 -0.49 -42.71 16.90
N MET A 316 0.36 -43.09 15.94
CA MET A 316 0.85 -44.48 15.83
C MET A 316 1.64 -44.88 17.09
N ASN A 317 2.48 -43.98 17.63
CA ASN A 317 3.23 -44.24 18.87
C ASN A 317 2.33 -44.35 20.11
N LEU A 318 1.29 -43.50 20.22
CA LEU A 318 0.26 -43.61 21.27
C LEU A 318 -0.52 -44.93 21.16
N TYR A 319 -0.90 -45.32 19.94
CA TYR A 319 -1.57 -46.59 19.69
C TYR A 319 -0.69 -47.80 20.06
N ASN A 320 0.60 -47.76 19.73
CA ASN A 320 1.53 -48.83 20.10
C ASN A 320 1.64 -49.01 21.62
N SER A 321 1.48 -47.91 22.37
CA SER A 321 1.58 -47.91 23.84
C SER A 321 0.26 -48.35 24.50
N ASP A 322 -0.87 -47.75 24.11
CA ASP A 322 -2.15 -47.90 24.83
C ASP A 322 -3.19 -48.74 24.08
N ARG A 323 -2.98 -49.01 22.79
CA ARG A 323 -3.84 -49.82 21.91
C ARG A 323 -5.29 -49.30 21.81
N GLN A 324 -5.52 -48.02 22.12
CA GLN A 324 -6.85 -47.42 22.03
C GLN A 324 -7.19 -47.05 20.58
N HIS A 325 -8.38 -47.46 20.12
CA HIS A 325 -8.87 -47.19 18.76
C HIS A 325 -8.92 -45.70 18.39
N ILE A 326 -9.00 -44.79 19.37
CA ILE A 326 -9.00 -43.34 19.10
C ILE A 326 -7.71 -42.90 18.40
N TYR A 327 -6.56 -43.47 18.76
CA TYR A 327 -5.28 -43.11 18.18
C TYR A 327 -5.13 -43.63 16.75
N ALA A 328 -5.60 -44.85 16.47
CA ALA A 328 -5.70 -45.36 15.10
C ALA A 328 -6.57 -44.45 14.21
N LYS A 329 -7.73 -44.01 14.73
CA LYS A 329 -8.61 -43.07 14.01
C LYS A 329 -7.93 -41.73 13.73
N ARG A 330 -7.24 -41.16 14.72
CA ARG A 330 -6.51 -39.89 14.57
C ARG A 330 -5.34 -40.01 13.59
N MET A 331 -4.62 -41.13 13.61
CA MET A 331 -3.57 -41.42 12.61
C MET A 331 -4.14 -41.41 11.19
N ASN A 332 -5.26 -42.11 10.97
CA ASN A 332 -5.92 -42.17 9.67
C ASN A 332 -6.44 -40.79 9.21
N GLU A 333 -7.05 -40.00 10.11
CA GLU A 333 -7.44 -38.60 9.81
C GLU A 333 -6.24 -37.77 9.37
N ALA A 334 -5.09 -37.92 10.04
CA ALA A 334 -3.88 -37.20 9.71
C ALA A 334 -3.29 -37.62 8.35
N ILE A 335 -3.26 -38.93 8.05
CA ILE A 335 -2.85 -39.45 6.73
C ILE A 335 -3.76 -38.94 5.61
N GLU A 336 -5.08 -38.97 5.82
CA GLU A 336 -6.04 -38.47 4.84
C GLU A 336 -5.80 -36.98 4.55
N ASN A 337 -5.56 -36.18 5.59
CA ASN A 337 -5.28 -34.75 5.42
C ASN A 337 -3.93 -34.49 4.75
N ALA A 338 -2.89 -35.28 5.02
CA ALA A 338 -1.62 -35.19 4.28
C ALA A 338 -1.83 -35.50 2.78
N ARG A 339 -2.60 -36.54 2.46
CA ARG A 339 -2.90 -36.95 1.08
C ARG A 339 -3.82 -35.99 0.34
N LYS A 340 -4.65 -35.20 1.02
CA LYS A 340 -5.42 -34.10 0.39
C LYS A 340 -4.51 -33.06 -0.24
N THR A 341 -3.35 -32.80 0.37
CA THR A 341 -2.36 -31.85 -0.16
C THR A 341 -1.47 -32.50 -1.22
N ILE A 342 -1.01 -33.74 -0.98
CA ILE A 342 -0.16 -34.50 -1.90
C ILE A 342 -0.71 -35.93 -2.03
N ALA A 343 -1.47 -36.18 -3.09
CA ALA A 343 -2.21 -37.43 -3.28
C ALA A 343 -1.33 -38.69 -3.25
N ASP A 344 -0.14 -38.61 -3.83
CA ASP A 344 0.79 -39.74 -3.98
C ASP A 344 1.97 -39.68 -2.99
N TYR A 345 1.76 -39.11 -1.79
CA TYR A 345 2.84 -38.93 -0.81
C TYR A 345 3.25 -40.25 -0.14
N GLY A 346 4.40 -40.79 -0.53
CA GLY A 346 4.83 -42.15 -0.18
C GLY A 346 5.14 -42.37 1.30
N VAL A 347 5.48 -41.32 2.06
CA VAL A 347 5.75 -41.46 3.51
C VAL A 347 4.50 -41.93 4.26
N THR A 348 3.31 -41.51 3.83
CA THR A 348 2.06 -41.95 4.46
C THR A 348 1.84 -43.47 4.36
N TYR A 349 2.23 -44.08 3.23
CA TYR A 349 2.18 -45.53 3.05
C TYR A 349 3.16 -46.25 3.98
N ALA A 350 4.33 -45.67 4.24
CA ALA A 350 5.28 -46.25 5.18
C ALA A 350 4.73 -46.26 6.62
N ILE A 351 3.98 -45.21 6.99
CA ILE A 351 3.32 -45.12 8.30
C ILE A 351 2.22 -46.17 8.42
N GLU A 352 1.35 -46.31 7.40
CA GLU A 352 0.31 -47.35 7.39
C GLU A 352 0.91 -48.75 7.49
N LEU A 353 1.96 -49.04 6.71
CA LEU A 353 2.67 -50.32 6.77
C LEU A 353 3.23 -50.58 8.18
N TYR A 354 3.86 -49.59 8.80
CA TYR A 354 4.37 -49.74 10.16
C TYR A 354 3.26 -49.92 11.20
N PHE A 355 2.15 -49.22 11.06
CA PHE A 355 0.99 -49.37 11.92
C PHE A 355 0.45 -50.81 11.86
N ASP A 356 0.29 -51.37 10.66
CA ASP A 356 -0.17 -52.74 10.49
C ASP A 356 0.87 -53.76 10.97
N LEU A 357 2.17 -53.50 10.79
CA LEU A 357 3.23 -54.38 11.31
C LEU A 357 3.25 -54.42 12.85
N ILE A 358 2.90 -53.31 13.51
CA ILE A 358 2.68 -53.27 14.96
C ILE A 358 1.53 -54.21 15.35
N ASP A 359 0.40 -54.18 14.63
CA ASP A 359 -0.73 -55.06 14.89
C ASP A 359 -0.48 -56.53 14.54
N LEU A 360 0.29 -56.79 13.49
CA LEU A 360 0.71 -58.13 13.10
C LEU A 360 1.61 -58.75 14.18
N THR A 361 2.57 -57.97 14.70
CA THR A 361 3.45 -58.41 15.78
C THR A 361 2.62 -58.79 17.02
N TYR A 362 1.65 -57.96 17.39
CA TYR A 362 0.75 -58.24 18.50
C TYR A 362 -0.10 -59.50 18.25
N ALA A 363 -0.63 -59.68 17.05
CA ALA A 363 -1.42 -60.85 16.69
C ALA A 363 -0.59 -62.15 16.81
N LEU A 364 0.65 -62.13 16.34
CA LEU A 364 1.59 -63.25 16.45
C LEU A 364 1.92 -63.57 17.92
N ASP A 365 2.21 -62.55 18.73
CA ASP A 365 2.50 -62.71 20.16
C ASP A 365 1.31 -63.29 20.94
N LYS A 366 0.09 -62.89 20.58
CA LYS A 366 -1.15 -63.40 21.18
C LYS A 366 -1.67 -64.68 20.55
N LYS A 367 -1.07 -65.15 19.46
CA LYS A 367 -1.54 -66.26 18.63
C LYS A 367 -2.99 -66.07 18.17
N ASP A 368 -3.35 -64.83 17.84
CA ASP A 368 -4.67 -64.48 17.32
C ASP A 368 -4.69 -64.63 15.79
N SER A 369 -5.05 -65.83 15.32
CA SER A 369 -5.07 -66.14 13.89
C SER A 369 -6.09 -65.33 13.10
N LYS A 370 -7.14 -64.79 13.75
CA LYS A 370 -8.14 -63.97 13.06
C LYS A 370 -7.55 -62.59 12.76
N LEU A 371 -7.00 -61.95 13.79
CA LEU A 371 -6.34 -60.64 13.66
C LEU A 371 -5.12 -60.73 12.73
N GLU A 372 -4.33 -61.82 12.83
CA GLU A 372 -3.20 -62.05 11.93
C GLU A 372 -3.63 -62.08 10.45
N ALA A 373 -4.74 -62.77 10.13
CA ALA A 373 -5.24 -62.85 8.76
C ALA A 373 -5.77 -61.50 8.26
N GLU A 374 -6.50 -60.76 9.10
CA GLU A 374 -7.04 -59.43 8.80
C GLU A 374 -5.91 -58.44 8.47
N VAL A 375 -4.94 -58.31 9.36
CA VAL A 375 -3.81 -57.37 9.19
C VAL A 375 -2.94 -57.74 7.99
N LYS A 376 -2.77 -59.04 7.68
CA LYS A 376 -2.05 -59.46 6.47
C LYS A 376 -2.77 -59.07 5.18
N GLU A 377 -4.10 -59.07 5.16
CA GLU A 377 -4.88 -58.57 4.03
C GLU A 377 -4.73 -57.05 3.89
N ASP A 378 -4.76 -56.31 5.00
CA ASP A 378 -4.57 -54.86 5.00
C ASP A 378 -3.19 -54.46 4.46
N ILE A 379 -2.12 -55.13 4.89
CA ILE A 379 -0.76 -54.91 4.35
C ILE A 379 -0.73 -55.19 2.83
N ARG A 380 -1.36 -56.27 2.36
CA ARG A 380 -1.45 -56.57 0.92
C ARG A 380 -2.19 -55.48 0.17
N TYR A 381 -3.28 -54.98 0.75
CA TYR A 381 -4.06 -53.89 0.18
C TYR A 381 -3.20 -52.63 0.02
N ILE A 382 -2.49 -52.21 1.08
CA ILE A 382 -1.60 -51.03 1.04
C ILE A 382 -0.51 -51.20 -0.02
N LEU A 383 0.15 -52.37 -0.05
CA LEU A 383 1.20 -52.64 -1.05
C LEU A 383 0.64 -52.63 -2.47
N ASN A 384 -0.56 -53.16 -2.70
CA ASN A 384 -1.21 -53.15 -4.01
C ASN A 384 -1.67 -51.74 -4.43
N ASP A 385 -2.18 -50.93 -3.49
CA ASP A 385 -2.50 -49.54 -3.77
C ASP A 385 -1.23 -48.75 -4.16
N LEU A 386 -0.12 -48.95 -3.43
CA LEU A 386 1.17 -48.32 -3.74
C LEU A 386 1.74 -48.75 -5.11
N LYS A 387 1.47 -49.97 -5.57
CA LYS A 387 1.80 -50.42 -6.95
C LYS A 387 1.04 -49.60 -8.00
N SER A 388 -0.17 -49.13 -7.71
CA SER A 388 -0.96 -48.31 -8.64
C SER A 388 -0.48 -46.84 -8.72
N LYS A 389 0.28 -46.36 -7.73
CA LYS A 389 0.74 -44.95 -7.65
C LYS A 389 1.96 -44.66 -8.53
N PRO A 390 2.32 -43.39 -8.79
CA PRO A 390 3.57 -43.04 -9.45
C PRO A 390 4.82 -43.58 -8.73
N ASN A 391 5.93 -43.73 -9.45
CA ASN A 391 7.16 -44.32 -8.88
C ASN A 391 7.74 -43.50 -7.71
N VAL A 392 7.46 -42.19 -7.64
CA VAL A 392 7.88 -41.33 -6.52
C VAL A 392 7.29 -41.79 -5.19
N ALA A 393 6.04 -42.26 -5.16
CA ALA A 393 5.41 -42.76 -3.95
C ALA A 393 6.17 -43.98 -3.42
N ALA A 394 6.46 -44.94 -4.31
CA ALA A 394 7.26 -46.12 -3.97
C ALA A 394 8.68 -45.74 -3.49
N PHE A 395 9.30 -44.75 -4.12
CA PHE A 395 10.60 -44.22 -3.69
C PHE A 395 10.54 -43.62 -2.29
N GLU A 396 9.61 -42.72 -2.01
CA GLU A 396 9.44 -42.07 -0.71
C GLU A 396 9.12 -43.10 0.39
N THR A 397 8.26 -44.08 0.11
CA THR A 397 7.96 -45.19 1.04
C THR A 397 9.23 -45.97 1.38
N ILE A 398 9.95 -46.48 0.36
CA ILE A 398 11.16 -47.29 0.57
C ILE A 398 12.27 -46.48 1.24
N ASN A 399 12.42 -45.21 0.86
CA ASN A 399 13.40 -44.32 1.47
C ASN A 399 13.09 -44.11 2.96
N TYR A 400 11.82 -43.90 3.32
CA TYR A 400 11.41 -43.77 4.72
C TYR A 400 11.67 -45.06 5.52
N LEU A 401 11.31 -46.23 4.98
CA LEU A 401 11.60 -47.52 5.63
C LEU A 401 13.11 -47.69 5.84
N SER A 402 13.90 -47.39 4.81
CA SER A 402 15.37 -47.51 4.83
C SER A 402 16.03 -46.59 5.84
N LYS A 403 15.50 -45.36 6.06
CA LYS A 403 16.02 -44.42 7.07
C LYS A 403 15.89 -44.94 8.51
N ASN A 404 15.00 -45.89 8.74
CA ASN A 404 14.78 -46.49 10.06
C ASN A 404 15.56 -47.80 10.27
N GLU A 405 16.31 -48.26 9.26
CA GLU A 405 17.23 -49.40 9.41
C GLU A 405 18.29 -49.12 10.48
N GLY A 406 18.65 -50.16 11.25
CA GLY A 406 19.58 -50.06 12.37
C GLY A 406 18.95 -49.61 13.69
N ILE A 407 17.67 -49.23 13.70
CA ILE A 407 16.88 -49.04 14.92
C ILE A 407 16.09 -50.34 15.20
N PRO A 408 16.23 -51.00 16.37
CA PRO A 408 15.83 -52.40 16.57
C PRO A 408 14.40 -52.76 16.10
N LYS A 409 13.37 -52.14 16.70
CA LYS A 409 11.97 -52.46 16.36
C LYS A 409 11.62 -52.19 14.90
N TRP A 410 12.14 -51.11 14.32
CA TRP A 410 11.88 -50.76 12.93
C TRP A 410 12.58 -51.69 11.94
N THR A 411 13.80 -52.13 12.28
CA THR A 411 14.54 -53.14 11.52
C THR A 411 13.78 -54.47 11.49
N ASP A 412 13.21 -54.87 12.64
CA ASP A 412 12.39 -56.08 12.72
C ASP A 412 11.12 -55.95 11.86
N TYR A 413 10.45 -54.80 11.87
CA TYR A 413 9.29 -54.54 11.01
C TYR A 413 9.64 -54.58 9.52
N ASN A 414 10.74 -53.93 9.11
CA ASN A 414 11.20 -53.98 7.72
C ASN A 414 11.51 -55.40 7.27
N LYS A 415 12.15 -56.17 8.14
CA LYS A 415 12.42 -57.59 7.90
C LYS A 415 11.13 -58.38 7.74
N MET A 416 10.19 -58.25 8.68
CA MET A 416 8.87 -58.88 8.61
C MET A 416 8.15 -58.56 7.30
N LEU A 417 8.14 -57.29 6.89
CA LEU A 417 7.53 -56.86 5.63
C LEU A 417 8.15 -57.58 4.42
N SER A 418 9.49 -57.63 4.36
CA SER A 418 10.22 -58.25 3.25
C SER A 418 10.10 -59.78 3.20
N GLU A 419 10.05 -60.45 4.35
CA GLU A 419 9.99 -61.91 4.45
C GLU A 419 8.57 -62.45 4.27
N MET A 420 7.56 -61.73 4.77
CA MET A 420 6.17 -62.17 4.73
C MET A 420 5.45 -61.75 3.45
N PHE A 421 5.93 -60.71 2.76
CA PHE A 421 5.34 -60.20 1.51
C PHE A 421 6.40 -60.00 0.40
N PRO A 422 7.20 -61.04 0.07
CA PRO A 422 8.41 -60.89 -0.75
C PRO A 422 8.12 -60.38 -2.16
N GLU A 423 7.09 -60.90 -2.83
CA GLU A 423 6.74 -60.49 -4.20
C GLU A 423 6.30 -59.02 -4.26
N ASN A 424 5.37 -58.62 -3.37
CA ASN A 424 4.90 -57.25 -3.29
C ASN A 424 6.05 -56.29 -2.94
N TYR A 425 6.89 -56.65 -1.97
CA TYR A 425 7.99 -55.81 -1.51
C TYR A 425 9.03 -55.60 -2.62
N GLN A 426 9.45 -56.65 -3.32
CA GLN A 426 10.41 -56.54 -4.42
C GLN A 426 9.89 -55.69 -5.59
N GLU A 427 8.59 -55.73 -5.87
CA GLU A 427 7.99 -54.89 -6.90
C GLU A 427 8.02 -53.40 -6.53
N ILE A 428 7.70 -53.05 -5.27
CA ILE A 428 7.80 -51.67 -4.77
C ILE A 428 9.26 -51.19 -4.78
N VAL A 429 10.21 -52.03 -4.38
CA VAL A 429 11.65 -51.73 -4.47
C VAL A 429 12.06 -51.50 -5.93
N GLY A 430 11.57 -52.31 -6.87
CA GLY A 430 11.80 -52.11 -8.30
C GLY A 430 11.32 -50.75 -8.80
N LYS A 431 10.12 -50.32 -8.39
CA LYS A 431 9.59 -48.98 -8.70
C LYS A 431 10.42 -47.86 -8.09
N SER A 432 10.85 -48.01 -6.84
CA SER A 432 11.75 -47.07 -6.16
C SER A 432 13.08 -46.92 -6.92
N ASN A 433 13.70 -48.04 -7.30
CA ASN A 433 14.94 -48.03 -8.09
C ASN A 433 14.77 -47.39 -9.47
N LYS A 434 13.62 -47.61 -10.12
CA LYS A 434 13.29 -46.95 -11.38
C LYS A 434 13.20 -45.43 -11.22
N TYR A 435 12.53 -44.95 -10.17
CA TYR A 435 12.49 -43.52 -9.86
C TYR A 435 13.90 -42.96 -9.61
N LYS A 436 14.74 -43.70 -8.85
CA LYS A 436 16.12 -43.27 -8.58
C LYS A 436 16.95 -43.12 -9.85
N ALA A 437 16.78 -44.03 -10.80
CA ALA A 437 17.46 -43.98 -12.09
C ALA A 437 16.97 -42.84 -12.99
N GLU A 438 15.66 -42.52 -12.93
CA GLU A 438 15.05 -41.44 -13.73
C GLU A 438 15.38 -40.03 -13.18
N TYR A 439 15.56 -39.89 -11.87
CA TYR A 439 15.75 -38.58 -11.19
C TYR A 439 16.95 -38.56 -10.23
N PRO A 440 18.18 -38.84 -10.68
CA PRO A 440 19.35 -38.97 -9.80
C PRO A 440 19.67 -37.70 -9.00
N ASP A 441 19.44 -36.52 -9.58
CA ASP A 441 19.70 -35.24 -8.90
C ASP A 441 18.71 -34.96 -7.76
N VAL A 442 17.45 -35.39 -7.90
CA VAL A 442 16.42 -35.27 -6.86
C VAL A 442 16.74 -36.21 -5.71
N VAL A 443 17.14 -37.44 -6.00
CA VAL A 443 17.52 -38.43 -4.97
C VAL A 443 18.67 -37.94 -4.11
N LYS A 444 19.68 -37.32 -4.71
CA LYS A 444 20.84 -36.76 -3.99
C LYS A 444 20.44 -35.68 -2.97
N TYR A 445 19.30 -35.02 -3.17
CA TYR A 445 18.74 -34.06 -2.22
C TYR A 445 18.02 -34.74 -1.03
N TYR A 446 17.46 -35.94 -1.20
CA TYR A 446 16.77 -36.70 -0.14
C TYR A 446 17.69 -37.59 0.71
N GLU A 447 18.87 -37.93 0.19
CA GLU A 447 19.89 -38.78 0.83
C GLU A 447 20.93 -38.00 1.66
N ASN A 448 20.99 -36.66 1.51
CA ASN A 448 21.71 -35.75 2.42
C ASN A 448 20.74 -35.18 3.46
#